data_AF-A0A1Z4IGW2-F1
#
_entry.id   AF-A0A1Z4IGW2-F1
#
_cell.length_a   1.000
_cell.length_b   1.000
_cell.length_c   1.000
_cell.angle_alpha   90.00
_cell.angle_beta   90.00
_cell.angle_gamma   90.00
#
_symmetry.space_group_name_H-M   'P 1'
#
loop_
_entity.id
_entity.type
_entity.pdbx_description
1 polymer ?
#
loop_
_entity_poly.entity_id
_entity_poly.type
_entity_poly.pdbx_seq_one_letter_code
_entity_poly.pdbx_strand_id
1 'polypeptide(L)'
;MSYAIARLKKLKRGNISGSASHTARERETPNADPTQQNIRFIGSLDPDERLEDLVLAKIEEHEQRRKIRTDAVYCVELLLSASPSYFRPDCPTNAGYYEGQKLDDWLEATHQWLADEYGERIVRAELHLDEATPHIHAYFVPIDEQGQLRCNHFFDGRQKIHAFQDSYYNTMRLIGLERGIKGSKAQHQDIKDFYRIVEEGRDLEVDELSVEHLKAKAADRERANQRKQEMEATAKALALENEQLRQRIEQLEQDNQQLQNLVQLTSDLPLDDVAWELGLNREHEQWRGYGHIVTIDGSEFSDLAPNGQFQGNGTLDLVKHVNKCSQSTAIAWLGERFGEVGAERAAIAVARRMTSEIIQTQLIPQFTPPIEDKKQWQQVENYLTQKRGIPSDCVQMLHQQGLVYADSKANAVFVMRDQQGTPKGAFLQGALNDISGYELGTNRRDSWFYFHLGGKANDDNSRAVLCQSPVETISLAMLEYLTKGIPASRTVFIAIDDPKNLPQQRLQNIPHVQVAFNQLTAAKAVKKLLPHSTQLKCEKDWNTQLVNFSRQLQQRQYHGQELQL
;
A
#
# COMPACT_ATOMS: atom_id res chain seq x y z
N MET A 1 15.49 10.62 -14.44
CA MET A 1 15.66 9.97 -15.75
C MET A 1 16.50 10.88 -16.61
N SER A 2 17.50 10.33 -17.30
CA SER A 2 18.44 11.10 -18.12
C SER A 2 18.22 10.75 -19.59
N TYR A 3 17.92 11.75 -20.41
CA TYR A 3 17.60 11.58 -21.83
C TYR A 3 18.77 11.90 -22.74
N ALA A 4 18.87 11.17 -23.86
CA ALA A 4 19.70 11.52 -25.00
C ALA A 4 19.08 12.70 -25.78
N ILE A 5 19.87 13.70 -26.13
CA ILE A 5 19.43 14.93 -26.79
C ILE A 5 20.16 15.05 -28.14
N ALA A 6 19.42 14.96 -29.23
CA ALA A 6 19.93 15.24 -30.57
C ALA A 6 19.02 16.22 -31.29
N ARG A 7 19.58 17.23 -31.94
CA ARG A 7 18.85 18.18 -32.78
C ARG A 7 19.66 18.49 -34.03
N LEU A 8 18.98 18.79 -35.11
CA LEU A 8 19.58 19.31 -36.34
C LEU A 8 19.15 20.76 -36.63
N LYS A 9 20.05 21.52 -37.23
CA LYS A 9 19.80 22.85 -37.80
C LYS A 9 20.34 22.89 -39.23
N LYS A 10 19.47 23.17 -40.19
CA LYS A 10 19.81 23.21 -41.62
C LYS A 10 20.48 24.54 -41.95
N LEU A 11 21.72 24.50 -42.45
CA LEU A 11 22.51 25.68 -42.80
C LEU A 11 22.55 25.86 -44.32
N LYS A 12 22.05 27.01 -44.79
CA LYS A 12 22.35 27.50 -46.14
C LYS A 12 23.77 28.05 -46.16
N ARG A 13 24.36 28.19 -47.34
CA ARG A 13 25.75 28.67 -47.50
C ARG A 13 26.07 29.91 -46.66
N GLY A 14 25.26 30.96 -46.76
CA GLY A 14 25.47 32.20 -46.01
C GLY A 14 25.26 32.10 -44.48
N ASN A 15 24.78 30.97 -43.97
CA ASN A 15 24.63 30.73 -42.53
C ASN A 15 25.79 29.91 -41.94
N ILE A 16 26.65 29.33 -42.78
CA ILE A 16 27.75 28.45 -42.33
C ILE A 16 28.76 29.25 -41.51
N SER A 17 29.27 30.36 -42.02
CA SER A 17 30.26 31.19 -41.33
C SER A 17 29.70 31.74 -40.00
N GLY A 18 28.41 32.07 -39.97
CA GLY A 18 27.74 32.52 -38.75
C GLY A 18 27.66 31.45 -37.67
N SER A 19 27.35 30.20 -38.04
CA SER A 19 27.37 29.05 -37.13
C SER A 19 28.81 28.74 -36.68
N ALA A 20 29.76 28.70 -37.62
CA ALA A 20 31.16 28.45 -37.33
C ALA A 20 31.78 29.46 -36.36
N SER A 21 31.51 30.76 -36.54
CA SER A 21 32.04 31.81 -35.65
C SER A 21 31.53 31.69 -34.20
N HIS A 22 30.34 31.12 -34.00
CA HIS A 22 29.79 30.86 -32.67
C HIS A 22 30.49 29.66 -32.02
N THR A 23 30.67 28.57 -32.76
CA THR A 23 31.36 27.36 -32.28
C THR A 23 32.85 27.63 -31.99
N ALA A 24 33.53 28.39 -32.85
CA ALA A 24 34.93 28.76 -32.70
C ALA A 24 35.17 29.92 -31.70
N ARG A 25 34.12 30.43 -31.03
CA ARG A 25 34.19 31.55 -30.07
C ARG A 25 34.81 32.85 -30.61
N GLU A 26 34.65 33.10 -31.91
CA GLU A 26 35.05 34.37 -32.55
C GLU A 26 34.09 35.53 -32.22
N ARG A 27 33.02 35.25 -31.47
CA ARG A 27 32.04 36.23 -30.98
C ARG A 27 31.85 36.07 -29.48
N GLU A 28 31.63 37.18 -28.79
CA GLU A 28 31.33 37.18 -27.36
C GLU A 28 30.08 36.34 -27.08
N THR A 29 30.25 35.32 -26.23
CA THR A 29 29.21 34.37 -25.86
C THR A 29 29.03 34.45 -24.33
N PRO A 30 28.03 35.19 -23.82
CA PRO A 30 27.95 35.56 -22.40
C PRO A 30 27.90 34.39 -21.40
N ASN A 31 27.49 33.21 -21.85
CA ASN A 31 27.32 32.00 -21.04
C ASN A 31 28.52 31.03 -21.13
N ALA A 32 29.57 31.37 -21.89
CA ALA A 32 30.76 30.55 -22.02
C ALA A 32 31.84 30.99 -21.01
N ASP A 33 32.42 30.03 -20.30
CA ASP A 33 33.57 30.22 -19.42
C ASP A 33 34.87 30.27 -20.26
N PRO A 34 35.54 31.42 -20.38
CA PRO A 34 36.73 31.57 -21.21
C PRO A 34 37.95 30.79 -20.69
N THR A 35 37.87 30.21 -19.49
CA THR A 35 38.96 29.39 -18.92
C THR A 35 38.90 27.92 -19.32
N GLN A 36 37.77 27.47 -19.87
CA GLN A 36 37.56 26.11 -20.36
C GLN A 36 37.90 26.01 -21.85
N GLN A 37 38.43 24.86 -22.28
CA GLN A 37 38.78 24.62 -23.68
C GLN A 37 37.82 23.65 -24.34
N ASN A 38 37.37 24.00 -25.55
CA ASN A 38 36.59 23.12 -26.41
C ASN A 38 37.52 22.19 -27.19
N ILE A 39 37.05 20.96 -27.45
CA ILE A 39 37.86 19.89 -28.02
C ILE A 39 37.32 19.54 -29.40
N ARG A 40 38.12 19.79 -30.44
CA ARG A 40 37.84 19.29 -31.79
C ARG A 40 38.34 17.85 -31.92
N PHE A 41 37.44 16.91 -32.19
CA PHE A 41 37.76 15.48 -32.30
C PHE A 41 37.54 14.90 -33.71
N ILE A 42 36.85 15.62 -34.60
CA ILE A 42 36.79 15.35 -36.04
C ILE A 42 37.13 16.66 -36.79
N GLY A 43 38.03 16.60 -37.78
CA GLY A 43 38.50 17.74 -38.59
C GLY A 43 39.95 18.16 -38.26
N SER A 44 40.51 19.09 -39.04
CA SER A 44 41.87 19.62 -38.80
C SER A 44 41.92 20.44 -37.50
N LEU A 45 43.08 20.52 -36.85
CA LEU A 45 43.31 21.46 -35.74
C LEU A 45 43.80 22.84 -36.22
N ASP A 46 43.90 23.04 -37.53
CA ASP A 46 44.29 24.31 -38.13
C ASP A 46 43.24 25.40 -37.81
N PRO A 47 43.62 26.51 -37.13
CA PRO A 47 42.72 27.61 -36.83
C PRO A 47 42.31 28.43 -38.07
N ASP A 48 43.09 28.40 -39.15
CA ASP A 48 42.79 29.14 -40.38
C ASP A 48 41.81 28.37 -41.31
N GLU A 49 41.50 27.11 -40.97
CA GLU A 49 40.58 26.27 -41.73
C GLU A 49 39.11 26.70 -41.51
N ARG A 50 38.52 27.27 -42.56
CA ARG A 50 37.12 27.73 -42.53
C ARG A 50 36.17 26.57 -42.79
N LEU A 51 35.14 26.44 -41.95
CA LEU A 51 34.08 25.43 -42.15
C LEU A 51 33.41 25.52 -43.53
N GLU A 52 33.22 26.75 -44.05
CA GLU A 52 32.64 26.91 -45.38
C GLU A 52 33.48 26.24 -46.46
N ASP A 53 34.81 26.35 -46.36
CA ASP A 53 35.73 25.79 -47.34
C ASP A 53 35.76 24.27 -47.25
N LEU A 54 35.72 23.70 -46.03
CA LEU A 54 35.55 22.26 -45.80
C LEU A 54 34.26 21.71 -46.43
N VAL A 55 33.14 22.41 -46.21
CA VAL A 55 31.84 22.00 -46.74
C VAL A 55 31.85 22.07 -48.27
N LEU A 56 32.42 23.11 -48.85
CA LEU A 56 32.53 23.25 -50.31
C LEU A 56 33.47 22.21 -50.90
N ALA A 57 34.64 21.99 -50.31
CA ALA A 57 35.58 20.96 -50.73
C ALA A 57 34.91 19.57 -50.72
N LYS A 58 34.16 19.24 -49.66
CA LYS A 58 33.44 17.97 -49.58
C LYS A 58 32.37 17.80 -50.66
N ILE A 59 31.70 18.90 -51.04
CA ILE A 59 30.73 18.89 -52.15
C ILE A 59 31.45 18.75 -53.50
N GLU A 60 32.62 19.38 -53.67
CA GLU A 60 33.43 19.37 -54.89
C GLU A 60 34.13 18.03 -55.16
N GLU A 61 34.27 17.16 -54.16
CA GLU A 61 34.67 15.75 -54.34
C GLU A 61 33.77 15.00 -55.34
N HIS A 62 32.53 15.49 -55.54
CA HIS A 62 31.56 14.89 -56.44
C HIS A 62 30.94 15.90 -57.41
N GLU A 63 30.99 15.60 -58.71
CA GLU A 63 30.36 16.45 -59.73
C GLU A 63 28.83 16.50 -59.55
N GLN A 64 28.30 17.72 -59.38
CA GLN A 64 26.87 17.95 -59.22
C GLN A 64 26.17 17.98 -60.58
N ARG A 65 25.16 17.12 -60.77
CA ARG A 65 24.45 16.98 -62.06
C ARG A 65 23.68 18.23 -62.49
N ARG A 66 23.41 19.14 -61.55
CA ARG A 66 22.68 20.39 -61.79
C ARG A 66 23.29 21.48 -60.91
N LYS A 67 23.14 22.74 -61.34
CA LYS A 67 23.48 23.90 -60.52
C LYS A 67 22.79 23.83 -59.16
N ILE A 68 23.57 23.95 -58.07
CA ILE A 68 23.03 23.97 -56.71
C ILE A 68 22.13 25.20 -56.55
N ARG A 69 20.92 24.98 -56.05
CA ARG A 69 19.93 26.04 -55.77
C ARG A 69 20.43 27.01 -54.70
N THR A 70 20.05 28.28 -54.81
CA THR A 70 20.52 29.36 -53.92
C THR A 70 20.08 29.18 -52.46
N ASP A 71 18.97 28.48 -52.24
CA ASP A 71 18.43 28.14 -50.92
C ASP A 71 18.73 26.70 -50.50
N ALA A 72 19.68 26.02 -51.16
CA ALA A 72 20.10 24.69 -50.79
C ALA A 72 20.66 24.68 -49.37
N VAL A 73 20.48 23.54 -48.69
CA VAL A 73 21.12 23.26 -47.41
C VAL A 73 22.47 22.62 -47.73
N TYR A 74 23.54 23.36 -47.48
CA TYR A 74 24.91 22.94 -47.76
C TYR A 74 25.47 22.11 -46.61
N CYS A 75 25.03 22.40 -45.39
CA CYS A 75 25.48 21.72 -44.18
C CYS A 75 24.32 21.59 -43.20
N VAL A 76 24.36 20.58 -42.35
CA VAL A 76 23.47 20.40 -41.21
C VAL A 76 24.31 20.38 -39.95
N GLU A 77 24.04 21.31 -39.05
CA GLU A 77 24.62 21.34 -37.72
C GLU A 77 23.82 20.40 -36.81
N LEU A 78 24.48 19.39 -36.27
CA LEU A 78 23.94 18.47 -35.28
C LEU A 78 24.39 18.95 -33.90
N LEU A 79 23.42 19.27 -33.04
CA LEU A 79 23.63 19.52 -31.63
C LEU A 79 23.32 18.23 -30.87
N LEU A 80 24.34 17.67 -30.22
CA LEU A 80 24.27 16.41 -29.50
C LEU A 80 24.62 16.65 -28.03
N SER A 81 23.82 16.14 -27.10
CA SER A 81 24.05 16.26 -25.66
C SER A 81 23.28 15.18 -24.91
N ALA A 82 23.35 15.21 -23.58
CA ALA A 82 22.54 14.43 -22.68
C ALA A 82 21.96 15.33 -21.58
N SER A 83 20.97 14.82 -20.85
CA SER A 83 20.43 15.55 -19.69
C SER A 83 21.53 15.83 -18.67
N PRO A 84 21.53 17.00 -17.98
CA PRO A 84 22.43 17.30 -16.88
C PRO A 84 22.65 16.16 -15.88
N SER A 85 21.57 15.47 -15.51
CA SER A 85 21.58 14.35 -14.57
C SER A 85 22.36 13.12 -15.04
N TYR A 86 22.77 13.07 -16.31
CA TYR A 86 23.69 12.06 -16.80
C TYR A 86 25.14 12.41 -16.48
N PHE A 87 25.54 13.64 -16.80
CA PHE A 87 26.91 14.12 -16.61
C PHE A 87 27.24 14.39 -15.14
N ARG A 88 26.24 14.73 -14.33
CA ARG A 88 26.37 15.07 -12.90
C ARG A 88 25.18 14.50 -12.12
N PRO A 89 25.13 13.17 -11.91
CA PRO A 89 24.00 12.49 -11.26
C PRO A 89 23.84 12.87 -9.78
N ASP A 90 24.93 13.23 -9.12
CA ASP A 90 24.98 13.68 -7.72
C ASP A 90 24.40 15.09 -7.53
N CYS A 91 24.57 15.99 -8.51
CA CYS A 91 24.13 17.37 -8.43
C CYS A 91 23.66 17.97 -9.79
N PRO A 92 22.53 17.53 -10.36
CA PRO A 92 22.10 17.92 -11.72
C PRO A 92 21.97 19.43 -11.98
N THR A 93 21.77 20.22 -10.93
CA THR A 93 21.61 21.68 -11.00
C THR A 93 22.94 22.45 -11.01
N ASN A 94 24.07 21.81 -10.74
CA ASN A 94 25.38 22.47 -10.67
C ASN A 94 26.00 22.60 -12.07
N ALA A 95 25.72 23.70 -12.77
CA ALA A 95 26.25 23.97 -14.11
C ALA A 95 27.79 24.06 -14.11
N GLY A 96 28.44 23.61 -15.20
CA GLY A 96 29.90 23.66 -15.35
C GLY A 96 30.67 22.51 -14.68
N TYR A 97 30.00 21.67 -13.88
CA TYR A 97 30.56 20.43 -13.33
C TYR A 97 30.02 19.20 -14.08
N TYR A 98 30.88 18.19 -14.24
CA TYR A 98 30.55 16.88 -14.80
C TYR A 98 31.55 15.82 -14.31
N GLU A 99 31.08 14.58 -14.18
CA GLU A 99 31.89 13.40 -13.91
C GLU A 99 32.68 13.01 -15.16
N GLY A 100 34.00 12.90 -15.04
CA GLY A 100 34.90 12.60 -16.18
C GLY A 100 34.52 11.31 -16.91
N GLN A 101 34.30 10.21 -16.20
CA GLN A 101 33.96 8.93 -16.83
C GLN A 101 32.63 9.00 -17.62
N LYS A 102 31.63 9.72 -17.11
CA LYS A 102 30.35 9.89 -17.82
C LYS A 102 30.53 10.72 -19.08
N LEU A 103 31.35 11.76 -19.02
CA LEU A 103 31.69 12.55 -20.20
C LEU A 103 32.40 11.70 -21.25
N ASP A 104 33.40 10.92 -20.84
CA ASP A 104 34.19 10.06 -21.72
C ASP A 104 33.32 8.97 -22.39
N ASP A 105 32.49 8.28 -21.60
CA ASP A 105 31.57 7.26 -22.10
C ASP A 105 30.60 7.83 -23.15
N TRP A 106 30.07 9.04 -22.92
CA TRP A 106 29.16 9.70 -23.85
C TRP A 106 29.87 10.26 -25.09
N LEU A 107 31.07 10.82 -24.94
CA LEU A 107 31.88 11.30 -26.06
C LEU A 107 32.23 10.15 -27.00
N GLU A 108 32.72 9.04 -26.45
CA GLU A 108 33.09 7.85 -27.24
C GLU A 108 31.88 7.26 -27.97
N ALA A 109 30.75 7.09 -27.26
CA ALA A 109 29.52 6.61 -27.87
C ALA A 109 28.99 7.56 -28.97
N THR A 110 29.14 8.87 -28.78
CA THR A 110 28.71 9.87 -29.76
C THR A 110 29.64 9.90 -30.98
N HIS A 111 30.94 9.78 -30.77
CA HIS A 111 31.95 9.67 -31.82
C HIS A 111 31.69 8.43 -32.69
N GLN A 112 31.48 7.27 -32.06
CA GLN A 112 31.15 6.02 -32.77
C GLN A 112 29.86 6.16 -33.58
N TRP A 113 28.80 6.74 -33.01
CA TRP A 113 27.55 6.97 -33.74
C TRP A 113 27.72 7.90 -34.95
N LEU A 114 28.51 8.98 -34.83
CA LEU A 114 28.82 9.87 -35.95
C LEU A 114 29.55 9.12 -37.07
N ALA A 115 30.53 8.28 -36.71
CA ALA A 115 31.29 7.47 -37.64
C ALA A 115 30.40 6.42 -38.36
N ASP A 116 29.55 5.71 -37.62
CA ASP A 116 28.70 4.65 -38.16
C ASP A 116 27.57 5.18 -39.06
N GLU A 117 26.91 6.27 -38.66
CA GLU A 117 25.72 6.76 -39.37
C GLU A 117 26.06 7.69 -40.53
N TYR A 118 27.11 8.50 -40.38
CA TYR A 118 27.43 9.58 -41.32
C TYR A 118 28.85 9.50 -41.89
N GLY A 119 29.78 8.87 -41.17
CA GLY A 119 31.16 8.68 -41.61
C GLY A 119 31.84 9.97 -42.04
N GLU A 120 32.54 9.91 -43.18
CA GLU A 120 33.27 11.06 -43.75
C GLU A 120 32.39 12.24 -44.16
N ARG A 121 31.06 12.10 -44.13
CA ARG A 121 30.15 13.23 -44.35
C ARG A 121 30.14 14.21 -43.17
N ILE A 122 30.68 13.83 -42.02
CA ILE A 122 30.96 14.75 -40.90
C ILE A 122 32.32 15.40 -41.16
N VAL A 123 32.31 16.66 -41.58
CA VAL A 123 33.55 17.39 -41.91
C VAL A 123 34.23 17.99 -40.68
N ARG A 124 33.47 18.18 -39.59
CA ARG A 124 33.97 18.74 -38.34
C ARG A 124 33.07 18.38 -37.17
N ALA A 125 33.64 18.07 -36.01
CA ALA A 125 32.91 17.92 -34.76
C ALA A 125 33.70 18.45 -33.56
N GLU A 126 33.04 19.26 -32.73
CA GLU A 126 33.64 19.96 -31.59
C GLU A 126 32.81 19.73 -30.33
N LEU A 127 33.46 19.29 -29.26
CA LEU A 127 32.93 19.15 -27.92
C LEU A 127 33.11 20.48 -27.18
N HIS A 128 31.99 21.03 -26.71
CA HIS A 128 31.97 22.23 -25.88
C HIS A 128 31.85 21.87 -24.41
N LEU A 129 32.77 22.41 -23.61
CA LEU A 129 32.85 22.23 -22.15
C LEU A 129 32.77 23.55 -21.38
N ASP A 130 32.79 24.66 -22.12
CA ASP A 130 32.76 26.03 -21.61
C ASP A 130 31.34 26.52 -21.27
N GLU A 131 30.28 25.78 -21.62
CA GLU A 131 28.90 26.11 -21.27
C GLU A 131 28.34 25.22 -20.14
N ALA A 132 27.08 25.44 -19.76
CA ALA A 132 26.47 24.80 -18.58
C ALA A 132 26.43 23.26 -18.61
N THR A 133 26.33 22.65 -19.80
CA THR A 133 26.27 21.19 -19.98
C THR A 133 27.08 20.80 -21.21
N PRO A 134 27.92 19.74 -21.12
CA PRO A 134 28.67 19.25 -22.27
C PRO A 134 27.78 18.98 -23.48
N HIS A 135 28.18 19.47 -24.64
CA HIS A 135 27.45 19.27 -25.89
C HIS A 135 28.41 19.31 -27.08
N ILE A 136 28.01 18.66 -28.17
CA ILE A 136 28.79 18.57 -29.41
C ILE A 136 28.07 19.30 -30.52
N HIS A 137 28.81 20.10 -31.27
CA HIS A 137 28.41 20.58 -32.59
C HIS A 137 29.13 19.76 -33.66
N ALA A 138 28.38 18.96 -34.42
CA ALA A 138 28.91 18.21 -35.56
C ALA A 138 28.31 18.73 -36.88
N TYR A 139 29.14 18.82 -37.91
CA TYR A 139 28.79 19.44 -39.19
C TYR A 139 28.70 18.39 -40.29
N PHE A 140 27.48 18.06 -40.69
CA PHE A 140 27.16 17.05 -41.69
C PHE A 140 26.92 17.67 -43.08
N VAL A 141 27.62 17.19 -44.10
CA VAL A 141 27.40 17.57 -45.50
C VAL A 141 26.47 16.54 -46.16
N PRO A 142 25.24 16.92 -46.57
CA PRO A 142 24.21 15.96 -46.96
C PRO A 142 24.36 15.49 -48.41
N ILE A 143 25.42 14.74 -48.69
CA ILE A 143 25.71 14.13 -49.99
C ILE A 143 25.14 12.71 -50.01
N ASP A 144 24.21 12.44 -50.93
CA ASP A 144 23.63 11.10 -51.11
C ASP A 144 24.64 10.09 -51.66
N GLU A 145 24.24 8.82 -51.76
CA GLU A 145 25.11 7.73 -52.25
C GLU A 145 25.52 7.93 -53.72
N GLN A 146 24.87 8.84 -54.45
CA GLN A 146 25.21 9.20 -55.82
C GLN A 146 26.05 10.49 -55.90
N GLY A 147 26.59 10.96 -54.78
CA GLY A 147 27.42 12.16 -54.72
C GLY A 147 26.64 13.46 -54.85
N GLN A 148 25.32 13.47 -54.73
CA GLN A 148 24.50 14.66 -54.95
C GLN A 148 24.09 15.34 -53.63
N LEU A 149 24.19 16.66 -53.57
CA LEU A 149 23.78 17.45 -52.39
C LEU A 149 22.25 17.41 -52.20
N ARG A 150 21.77 16.62 -51.24
CA ARG A 150 20.34 16.36 -50.99
C ARG A 150 20.01 16.19 -49.50
N CYS A 151 19.87 17.30 -48.77
CA CYS A 151 19.43 17.27 -47.36
C CYS A 151 18.06 16.61 -47.14
N ASN A 152 17.13 16.68 -48.10
CA ASN A 152 15.84 16.01 -48.00
C ASN A 152 15.92 14.46 -48.07
N HIS A 153 16.98 13.93 -48.69
CA HIS A 153 17.26 12.51 -48.68
C HIS A 153 17.44 12.00 -47.24
N PHE A 154 18.04 12.81 -46.35
CA PHE A 154 18.33 12.42 -44.97
C PHE A 154 17.26 12.87 -43.97
N PHE A 155 16.73 14.09 -44.10
CA PHE A 155 15.94 14.73 -43.02
C PHE A 155 14.62 15.35 -43.50
N ASP A 156 13.96 14.74 -44.47
CA ASP A 156 12.62 15.14 -44.91
C ASP A 156 11.52 14.22 -44.38
N GLY A 157 10.44 14.82 -43.89
CA GLY A 157 9.31 14.12 -43.30
C GLY A 157 9.53 13.63 -41.86
N ARG A 158 8.40 13.34 -41.18
CA ARG A 158 8.40 12.92 -39.75
C ARG A 158 9.13 11.61 -39.53
N GLN A 159 9.00 10.65 -40.44
CA GLN A 159 9.61 9.31 -40.31
C GLN A 159 11.13 9.40 -40.21
N LYS A 160 11.79 10.21 -41.05
CA LYS A 160 13.24 10.37 -41.02
C LYS A 160 13.73 11.09 -39.76
N ILE A 161 12.97 12.07 -39.27
CA ILE A 161 13.28 12.73 -38.00
C ILE A 161 13.08 11.76 -36.82
N HIS A 162 12.08 10.89 -36.85
CA HIS A 162 11.96 9.82 -35.86
C HIS A 162 13.12 8.85 -35.92
N ALA A 163 13.52 8.41 -37.12
CA ALA A 163 14.66 7.53 -37.33
C ALA A 163 15.96 8.14 -36.82
N PHE A 164 16.19 9.43 -37.07
CA PHE A 164 17.33 10.19 -36.51
C PHE A 164 17.35 10.15 -34.96
N GLN A 165 16.20 10.40 -34.32
CA GLN A 165 16.09 10.34 -32.85
C GLN A 165 16.24 8.90 -32.32
N ASP A 166 15.71 7.92 -33.06
CA ASP A 166 15.83 6.50 -32.72
C ASP A 166 17.28 6.02 -32.87
N SER A 167 18.00 6.42 -33.91
CA SER A 167 19.38 5.96 -34.14
C SER A 167 20.34 6.50 -33.08
N TYR A 168 20.24 7.80 -32.74
CA TYR A 168 21.04 8.35 -31.64
C TYR A 168 20.74 7.66 -30.31
N TYR A 169 19.46 7.45 -29.99
CA TYR A 169 19.07 6.74 -28.78
C TYR A 169 19.58 5.29 -28.73
N ASN A 170 19.57 4.56 -29.84
CA ASN A 170 19.99 3.15 -29.87
C ASN A 170 21.45 2.95 -29.44
N THR A 171 22.32 3.93 -29.70
CA THR A 171 23.69 3.95 -29.19
C THR A 171 23.71 4.39 -27.72
N MET A 172 23.03 5.49 -27.41
CA MET A 172 23.06 6.12 -26.08
C MET A 172 22.41 5.26 -24.97
N ARG A 173 21.52 4.33 -25.31
CA ARG A 173 20.93 3.40 -24.33
C ARG A 173 21.97 2.49 -23.68
N LEU A 174 23.07 2.20 -24.36
CA LEU A 174 24.15 1.33 -23.85
C LEU A 174 24.85 1.95 -22.65
N ILE A 175 24.87 3.28 -22.58
CA ILE A 175 25.43 4.06 -21.46
C ILE A 175 24.35 4.53 -20.47
N GLY A 176 23.12 4.01 -20.60
CA GLY A 176 22.03 4.26 -19.65
C GLY A 176 21.20 5.52 -19.91
N LEU A 177 21.25 6.08 -21.13
CA LEU A 177 20.39 7.20 -21.52
C LEU A 177 19.07 6.71 -22.12
N GLU A 178 18.00 7.44 -21.81
CA GLU A 178 16.66 7.18 -22.30
C GLU A 178 16.32 8.00 -23.55
N ARG A 179 15.30 7.53 -24.28
CA ARG A 179 14.80 8.21 -25.46
C ARG A 179 13.87 9.37 -25.08
N GLY A 180 13.97 10.48 -25.81
CA GLY A 180 12.93 11.51 -25.74
C GLY A 180 11.53 10.98 -26.09
N ILE A 181 10.50 11.60 -25.50
CA ILE A 181 9.09 11.18 -25.62
C ILE A 181 8.65 11.18 -27.10
N LYS A 182 8.24 9.99 -27.61
CA LYS A 182 7.66 9.86 -28.96
C LYS A 182 6.36 10.67 -29.05
N GLY A 183 6.25 11.51 -30.08
CA GLY A 183 5.07 12.35 -30.28
C GLY A 183 4.98 13.56 -29.34
N SER A 184 6.10 13.95 -28.70
CA SER A 184 6.15 15.16 -27.86
C SER A 184 5.59 16.38 -28.60
N LYS A 185 4.72 17.14 -27.91
CA LYS A 185 4.16 18.41 -28.39
C LYS A 185 5.01 19.63 -27.95
N ALA A 186 6.15 19.39 -27.30
CA ALA A 186 7.04 20.46 -26.85
C ALA A 186 7.56 21.25 -28.06
N GLN A 187 7.44 22.58 -27.99
CA GLN A 187 8.03 23.47 -28.99
C GLN A 187 9.47 23.79 -28.62
N HIS A 188 10.35 23.78 -29.61
CA HIS A 188 11.72 24.25 -29.43
C HIS A 188 11.70 25.74 -29.09
N GLN A 189 12.26 26.09 -27.93
CA GLN A 189 12.54 27.47 -27.54
C GLN A 189 13.98 27.81 -27.92
N ASP A 190 14.20 28.94 -28.58
CA ASP A 190 15.54 29.41 -28.90
C ASP A 190 16.32 29.66 -27.60
N ILE A 191 17.63 29.41 -27.61
CA ILE A 191 18.50 29.62 -26.45
C ILE A 191 18.45 31.10 -26.03
N LYS A 192 18.30 32.04 -26.97
CA LYS A 192 18.04 33.46 -26.67
C LYS A 192 16.73 33.71 -25.93
N ASP A 193 15.69 32.91 -26.18
CA ASP A 193 14.41 33.04 -25.49
C ASP A 193 14.49 32.46 -24.08
N PHE A 194 15.24 31.37 -23.89
CA PHE A 194 15.54 30.80 -22.58
C PHE A 194 16.41 31.73 -21.72
N TYR A 195 17.47 32.32 -22.30
CA TYR A 195 18.28 33.32 -21.60
C TYR A 195 17.53 34.64 -21.39
N ARG A 196 16.68 35.11 -22.31
CA ARG A 196 15.81 36.26 -22.03
C ARG A 196 14.91 36.02 -20.81
N ILE A 197 14.39 34.80 -20.66
CA ILE A 197 13.59 34.40 -19.49
C ILE A 197 14.43 34.27 -18.20
N VAL A 198 15.74 34.02 -18.29
CA VAL A 198 16.66 33.79 -17.14
C VAL A 198 17.47 35.03 -16.76
N GLU A 199 17.94 35.82 -17.73
CA GLU A 199 18.69 37.09 -17.60
C GLU A 199 17.79 38.27 -17.24
N GLU A 200 16.51 38.31 -17.63
CA GLU A 200 15.54 39.30 -17.11
C GLU A 200 15.27 39.15 -15.58
N GLY A 201 15.96 38.21 -14.93
CA GLY A 201 16.02 38.02 -13.47
C GLY A 201 17.29 38.54 -12.78
N ARG A 202 18.27 39.13 -13.49
CA ARG A 202 19.41 39.84 -12.89
C ARG A 202 19.48 41.26 -13.43
N ASP A 203 19.50 42.23 -12.51
CA ASP A 203 19.51 43.67 -12.78
C ASP A 203 20.52 44.05 -13.87
N LEU A 204 20.12 44.93 -14.80
CA LEU A 204 20.94 46.05 -15.29
C LEU A 204 20.07 47.09 -16.03
N GLU A 205 20.25 48.32 -15.57
CA GLU A 205 20.00 49.67 -16.12
C GLU A 205 18.70 50.01 -16.87
N VAL A 206 17.97 50.95 -16.27
CA VAL A 206 16.77 51.61 -16.78
C VAL A 206 17.21 52.67 -17.79
N ASP A 207 16.88 52.47 -19.06
CA ASP A 207 16.51 53.60 -19.89
C ASP A 207 15.31 53.30 -20.79
N GLU A 208 14.37 54.26 -20.77
CA GLU A 208 13.15 54.41 -21.58
C GLU A 208 12.21 53.21 -21.77
N LEU A 209 11.37 52.89 -20.77
CA LEU A 209 10.17 52.05 -20.96
C LEU A 209 8.91 52.67 -20.34
N SER A 210 7.84 52.73 -21.13
CA SER A 210 6.52 53.24 -20.74
C SER A 210 5.87 52.43 -19.59
N VAL A 211 5.04 53.09 -18.78
CA VAL A 211 4.38 52.52 -17.57
C VAL A 211 3.55 51.26 -17.84
N GLU A 212 3.01 51.09 -19.05
CA GLU A 212 2.27 49.88 -19.46
C GLU A 212 3.19 48.68 -19.71
N HIS A 213 4.38 48.90 -20.29
CA HIS A 213 5.39 47.85 -20.46
C HIS A 213 5.95 47.37 -19.12
N LEU A 214 6.09 48.28 -18.14
CA LEU A 214 6.51 47.92 -16.78
C LEU A 214 5.49 47.04 -16.05
N LYS A 215 4.18 47.30 -16.22
CA LYS A 215 3.12 46.46 -15.62
C LYS A 215 3.00 45.09 -16.30
N ALA A 216 3.11 45.03 -17.62
CA ALA A 216 3.11 43.77 -18.36
C ALA A 216 4.31 42.89 -18.01
N LYS A 217 5.52 43.48 -17.92
CA LYS A 217 6.73 42.79 -17.46
C LYS A 217 6.64 42.30 -16.02
N ALA A 218 6.05 43.07 -15.11
CA ALA A 218 5.84 42.63 -13.73
C ALA A 218 4.91 41.40 -13.65
N ALA A 219 3.82 41.37 -14.44
CA ALA A 219 2.89 40.25 -14.48
C ALA A 219 3.49 38.98 -15.13
N ASP A 220 4.36 39.14 -16.13
CA ASP A 220 5.08 38.01 -16.74
C ASP A 220 6.17 37.46 -15.82
N ARG A 221 6.88 38.33 -15.08
CA ARG A 221 7.84 37.93 -14.04
C ARG A 221 7.16 37.14 -12.92
N GLU A 222 6.00 37.58 -12.48
CA GLU A 222 5.24 36.90 -11.43
C GLU A 222 4.75 35.52 -11.89
N ARG A 223 4.26 35.41 -13.13
CA ARG A 223 3.88 34.13 -13.74
C ARG A 223 5.05 33.17 -13.95
N ALA A 224 6.21 33.67 -14.38
CA ALA A 224 7.40 32.85 -14.56
C ALA A 224 7.96 32.33 -13.23
N ASN A 225 8.01 33.20 -12.21
CA ASN A 225 8.41 32.81 -10.86
C ASN A 225 7.44 31.82 -10.23
N GLN A 226 6.12 32.00 -10.41
CA GLN A 226 5.12 31.03 -9.97
C GLN A 226 5.34 29.67 -10.62
N ARG A 227 5.51 29.61 -11.95
CA ARG A 227 5.74 28.34 -12.65
C ARG A 227 7.02 27.64 -12.21
N LYS A 228 8.09 28.40 -11.98
CA LYS A 228 9.35 27.85 -11.46
C LYS A 228 9.17 27.26 -10.05
N GLN A 229 8.50 28.00 -9.17
CA GLN A 229 8.20 27.52 -7.81
C GLN A 229 7.29 26.28 -7.84
N GLU A 230 6.27 26.24 -8.70
CA GLU A 230 5.40 25.09 -8.90
C GLU A 230 6.18 23.87 -9.41
N MET A 231 7.07 24.05 -10.38
CA MET A 231 7.91 22.97 -10.90
C MET A 231 8.91 22.45 -9.86
N GLU A 232 9.57 23.34 -9.11
CA GLU A 232 10.48 22.95 -8.03
C GLU A 232 9.73 22.24 -6.89
N ALA A 233 8.53 22.71 -6.53
CA ALA A 233 7.68 22.06 -5.55
C ALA A 233 7.24 20.67 -6.03
N THR A 234 6.84 20.54 -7.30
CA THR A 234 6.45 19.27 -7.91
C THR A 234 7.62 18.29 -7.98
N ALA A 235 8.82 18.77 -8.34
CA ALA A 235 10.02 17.94 -8.40
C ALA A 235 10.43 17.44 -7.00
N LYS A 236 10.36 18.29 -5.97
CA LYS A 236 10.59 17.88 -4.59
C LYS A 236 9.55 16.88 -4.09
N ALA A 237 8.28 17.10 -4.42
CA ALA A 237 7.20 16.17 -4.07
C ALA A 237 7.41 14.78 -4.72
N LEU A 238 7.75 14.75 -6.01
CA LEU A 238 8.07 13.52 -6.73
C LEU A 238 9.33 12.82 -6.21
N ALA A 239 10.36 13.57 -5.81
CA ALA A 239 11.56 12.99 -5.23
C ALA A 239 11.25 12.31 -3.88
N LEU A 240 10.48 12.97 -3.03
CA LEU A 240 10.01 12.42 -1.76
C LEU A 240 9.13 11.19 -1.96
N GLU A 241 8.20 11.23 -2.92
CA GLU A 241 7.35 10.10 -3.27
C GLU A 241 8.17 8.90 -3.76
N ASN A 242 9.17 9.12 -4.61
CA ASN A 242 10.06 8.05 -5.08
C ASN A 242 10.88 7.42 -3.95
N GLU A 243 11.34 8.22 -2.99
CA GLU A 243 12.04 7.72 -1.80
C GLU A 243 11.11 6.84 -0.95
N GLN A 244 9.88 7.30 -0.70
CA GLN A 244 8.86 6.53 0.02
C GLN A 244 8.52 5.22 -0.70
N LEU A 245 8.39 5.25 -2.02
CA LEU A 245 8.13 4.05 -2.82
C LEU A 245 9.29 3.06 -2.75
N ARG A 246 10.55 3.52 -2.78
CA ARG A 246 11.73 2.66 -2.61
C ARG A 246 11.73 1.97 -1.24
N GLN A 247 11.51 2.73 -0.17
CA GLN A 247 11.40 2.17 1.19
C GLN A 247 10.25 1.15 1.28
N ARG A 248 9.13 1.41 0.61
CA ARG A 248 7.99 0.49 0.60
C ARG A 248 8.30 -0.81 -0.14
N ILE A 249 9.03 -0.75 -1.26
CA ILE A 249 9.45 -1.94 -2.01
C ILE A 249 10.37 -2.80 -1.14
N GLU A 250 11.38 -2.21 -0.51
CA GLU A 250 12.30 -2.93 0.38
C GLU A 250 11.56 -3.61 1.55
N GLN A 251 10.60 -2.90 2.17
CA GLN A 251 9.76 -3.50 3.21
C GLN A 251 8.94 -4.68 2.68
N LEU A 252 8.33 -4.54 1.50
CA LEU A 252 7.54 -5.62 0.90
C LEU A 252 8.39 -6.84 0.55
N GLU A 253 9.63 -6.64 0.11
CA GLU A 253 10.58 -7.73 -0.14
C GLU A 253 10.92 -8.48 1.15
N GLN A 254 11.17 -7.75 2.24
CA GLN A 254 11.39 -8.34 3.57
C GLN A 254 10.16 -9.11 4.07
N ASP A 255 8.97 -8.52 3.96
CA ASP A 255 7.71 -9.16 4.36
C ASP A 255 7.48 -10.44 3.55
N ASN A 256 7.75 -10.41 2.23
CA ASN A 256 7.58 -11.56 1.36
C ASN A 256 8.58 -12.69 1.71
N GLN A 257 9.83 -12.34 2.01
CA GLN A 257 10.81 -13.32 2.48
C GLN A 257 10.41 -13.95 3.82
N GLN A 258 9.87 -13.16 4.76
CA GLN A 258 9.33 -13.69 6.01
C GLN A 258 8.15 -14.63 5.77
N LEU A 259 7.23 -14.27 4.87
CA LEU A 259 6.11 -15.13 4.50
C LEU A 259 6.57 -16.44 3.87
N GLN A 260 7.56 -16.40 2.98
CA GLN A 260 8.15 -17.62 2.39
C GLN A 260 8.76 -18.52 3.46
N ASN A 261 9.51 -17.96 4.40
CA ASN A 261 10.08 -18.72 5.52
C ASN A 261 8.98 -19.35 6.40
N LEU A 262 7.90 -18.62 6.69
CA LEU A 262 6.76 -19.14 7.44
C LEU A 262 6.01 -20.24 6.68
N VAL A 263 5.85 -20.10 5.36
CA VAL A 263 5.26 -21.15 4.52
C VAL A 263 6.13 -22.40 4.57
N GLN A 264 7.45 -22.25 4.42
CA GLN A 264 8.39 -23.37 4.47
C GLN A 264 8.33 -24.09 5.83
N LEU A 265 8.39 -23.35 6.94
CA LEU A 265 8.30 -23.89 8.30
C LEU A 265 6.97 -24.54 8.64
N THR A 266 5.92 -24.26 7.87
CA THR A 266 4.58 -24.80 8.14
C THR A 266 4.05 -25.73 7.06
N SER A 267 4.82 -25.91 6.00
CA SER A 267 4.64 -26.93 4.97
C SER A 267 5.20 -28.27 5.44
N ASP A 268 4.55 -29.35 5.02
CA ASP A 268 5.05 -30.70 5.22
C ASP A 268 6.42 -30.88 4.53
N LEU A 269 7.15 -31.94 4.88
CA LEU A 269 8.36 -32.33 4.15
C LEU A 269 8.00 -32.85 2.75
N PRO A 270 8.87 -32.66 1.75
CA PRO A 270 8.68 -33.23 0.42
C PRO A 270 8.67 -34.77 0.51
N LEU A 271 7.63 -35.40 -0.03
CA LEU A 271 7.48 -36.86 0.05
C LEU A 271 8.58 -37.62 -0.71
N ASP A 272 9.13 -37.04 -1.79
CA ASP A 272 10.27 -37.61 -2.51
C ASP A 272 11.52 -37.73 -1.63
N ASP A 273 11.83 -36.69 -0.85
CA ASP A 273 13.00 -36.70 0.06
C ASP A 273 12.82 -37.74 1.17
N VAL A 274 11.59 -37.86 1.68
CA VAL A 274 11.21 -38.83 2.70
C VAL A 274 11.29 -40.26 2.14
N ALA A 275 10.77 -40.49 0.93
CA ALA A 275 10.83 -41.79 0.26
C ALA A 275 12.29 -42.25 0.05
N TRP A 276 13.17 -41.32 -0.29
CA TRP A 276 14.60 -41.58 -0.42
C TRP A 276 15.25 -41.98 0.91
N GLU A 277 15.02 -41.23 2.00
CA GLU A 277 15.53 -41.57 3.34
C GLU A 277 14.95 -42.89 3.89
N LEU A 278 13.74 -43.26 3.48
CA LEU A 278 13.14 -44.57 3.76
C LEU A 278 13.84 -45.73 3.02
N GLY A 279 14.79 -45.42 2.13
CA GLY A 279 15.55 -46.41 1.35
C GLY A 279 14.78 -46.94 0.14
N LEU A 280 13.75 -46.23 -0.33
CA LEU A 280 13.09 -46.55 -1.59
C LEU A 280 13.93 -46.03 -2.76
N ASN A 281 13.98 -46.80 -3.84
CA ASN A 281 14.68 -46.43 -5.06
C ASN A 281 13.71 -45.86 -6.08
N ARG A 282 14.07 -44.74 -6.71
CA ARG A 282 13.27 -44.13 -7.75
C ARG A 282 13.47 -44.85 -9.08
N GLU A 283 12.40 -45.41 -9.62
CA GLU A 283 12.32 -46.03 -10.95
C GLU A 283 11.21 -45.33 -11.74
N HIS A 284 11.59 -44.43 -12.66
CA HIS A 284 10.66 -43.53 -13.36
C HIS A 284 9.83 -42.66 -12.38
N GLU A 285 8.51 -42.77 -12.44
CA GLU A 285 7.54 -42.04 -11.60
C GLU A 285 7.15 -42.82 -10.33
N GLN A 286 7.90 -43.87 -9.97
CA GLN A 286 7.59 -44.76 -8.85
C GLN A 286 8.78 -44.95 -7.92
N TRP A 287 8.50 -45.01 -6.62
CA TRP A 287 9.45 -45.34 -5.56
C TRP A 287 9.27 -46.79 -5.15
N ARG A 288 10.31 -47.61 -5.30
CA ARG A 288 10.27 -49.06 -5.11
C ARG A 288 11.29 -49.53 -4.08
N GLY A 289 10.86 -50.40 -3.18
CA GLY A 289 11.74 -50.96 -2.16
C GLY A 289 10.94 -51.70 -1.09
N TYR A 290 11.55 -52.71 -0.47
CA TYR A 290 10.97 -53.45 0.66
C TYR A 290 9.54 -54.00 0.45
N GLY A 291 9.14 -54.24 -0.80
CA GLY A 291 7.80 -54.71 -1.16
C GLY A 291 6.76 -53.61 -1.41
N HIS A 292 7.17 -52.34 -1.43
CA HIS A 292 6.33 -51.17 -1.71
C HIS A 292 6.53 -50.68 -3.15
N ILE A 293 5.46 -50.15 -3.77
CA ILE A 293 5.48 -49.46 -5.06
C ILE A 293 4.71 -48.15 -4.89
N VAL A 294 5.41 -47.11 -4.45
CA VAL A 294 4.80 -45.83 -4.07
C VAL A 294 4.82 -44.84 -5.23
N THR A 295 3.65 -44.33 -5.60
CA THR A 295 3.49 -43.16 -6.49
C THR A 295 3.15 -41.94 -5.65
N ILE A 296 3.81 -40.81 -5.89
CA ILE A 296 3.65 -39.55 -5.14
C ILE A 296 3.01 -38.51 -6.07
N ASP A 297 1.98 -37.82 -5.60
CA ASP A 297 1.34 -36.69 -6.28
C ASP A 297 1.15 -35.54 -5.27
N GLY A 298 2.06 -34.57 -5.30
CA GLY A 298 2.09 -33.48 -4.33
C GLY A 298 2.26 -33.98 -2.89
N SER A 299 1.24 -33.78 -2.06
CA SER A 299 1.21 -34.26 -0.67
C SER A 299 0.55 -35.64 -0.52
N GLU A 300 0.02 -36.22 -1.59
CA GLU A 300 -0.61 -37.54 -1.56
C GLU A 300 0.32 -38.61 -2.09
N PHE A 301 0.13 -39.83 -1.61
CA PHE A 301 0.81 -40.98 -2.18
C PHE A 301 -0.10 -42.21 -2.19
N SER A 302 0.17 -43.10 -3.14
CA SER A 302 -0.47 -44.41 -3.24
C SER A 302 0.59 -45.48 -3.32
N ASP A 303 0.50 -46.50 -2.47
CA ASP A 303 1.26 -47.73 -2.60
C ASP A 303 0.45 -48.74 -3.41
N LEU A 304 1.00 -49.18 -4.53
CA LEU A 304 0.38 -50.06 -5.50
C LEU A 304 0.91 -51.50 -5.41
N ALA A 305 1.59 -51.85 -4.31
CA ALA A 305 2.05 -53.21 -4.06
C ALA A 305 0.88 -54.22 -4.10
N PRO A 306 1.04 -55.40 -4.75
CA PRO A 306 -0.05 -56.37 -4.97
C PRO A 306 -0.76 -56.86 -3.69
N ASN A 307 -0.06 -56.82 -2.55
CA ASN A 307 -0.54 -57.37 -1.28
C ASN A 307 -0.76 -56.29 -0.21
N GLY A 308 -0.81 -55.01 -0.59
CA GLY A 308 -0.79 -53.91 0.39
C GLY A 308 -1.17 -52.55 -0.16
N GLN A 309 -2.19 -52.48 -1.03
CA GLN A 309 -2.69 -51.21 -1.55
C GLN A 309 -3.05 -50.26 -0.39
N PHE A 310 -2.48 -49.07 -0.43
CA PHE A 310 -2.69 -48.05 0.60
C PHE A 310 -2.62 -46.68 -0.02
N GLN A 311 -3.49 -45.78 0.41
CA GLN A 311 -3.42 -44.37 0.06
C GLN A 311 -3.17 -43.59 1.34
N GLY A 312 -2.17 -42.73 1.31
CA GLY A 312 -1.82 -41.86 2.42
C GLY A 312 -1.61 -40.44 1.97
N ASN A 313 -1.56 -39.53 2.95
CA ASN A 313 -1.35 -38.12 2.67
C ASN A 313 -0.34 -37.57 3.68
N GLY A 314 0.74 -37.00 3.17
CA GLY A 314 1.80 -36.36 3.94
C GLY A 314 2.84 -37.32 4.49
N THR A 315 3.91 -36.71 4.98
CA THR A 315 5.17 -37.38 5.35
C THR A 315 4.97 -38.43 6.43
N LEU A 316 4.19 -38.08 7.45
CA LEU A 316 4.01 -38.92 8.61
C LEU A 316 3.29 -40.23 8.26
N ASP A 317 2.31 -40.18 7.36
CA ASP A 317 1.61 -41.37 6.88
C ASP A 317 2.51 -42.24 6.01
N LEU A 318 3.37 -41.64 5.18
CA LEU A 318 4.35 -42.38 4.38
C LEU A 318 5.34 -43.15 5.27
N VAL A 319 5.92 -42.50 6.28
CA VAL A 319 6.85 -43.15 7.22
C VAL A 319 6.15 -44.26 8.01
N LYS A 320 4.94 -44.00 8.54
CA LYS A 320 4.15 -45.00 9.26
C LYS A 320 3.87 -46.23 8.39
N HIS A 321 3.49 -46.01 7.13
CA HIS A 321 3.14 -47.07 6.19
C HIS A 321 4.34 -47.92 5.82
N VAL A 322 5.44 -47.31 5.39
CA VAL A 322 6.64 -48.03 4.93
C VAL A 322 7.37 -48.72 6.10
N ASN A 323 7.54 -48.04 7.23
CA ASN A 323 8.21 -48.63 8.41
C ASN A 323 7.28 -49.48 9.28
N LYS A 324 5.98 -49.53 8.98
CA LYS A 324 4.94 -50.23 9.78
C LYS A 324 5.02 -49.89 11.26
N CYS A 325 5.14 -48.60 11.57
CA CYS A 325 5.40 -48.11 12.92
C CYS A 325 4.28 -47.21 13.44
N SER A 326 4.31 -46.94 14.75
CA SER A 326 3.38 -46.01 15.38
C SER A 326 3.73 -44.56 15.01
N GLN A 327 2.80 -43.64 15.28
CA GLN A 327 3.03 -42.21 15.04
C GLN A 327 4.22 -41.66 15.84
N SER A 328 4.39 -42.05 17.11
CA SER A 328 5.52 -41.58 17.93
C SER A 328 6.86 -42.08 17.38
N THR A 329 6.91 -43.33 16.90
CA THR A 329 8.11 -43.87 16.26
C THR A 329 8.40 -43.20 14.93
N ALA A 330 7.38 -42.89 14.12
CA ALA A 330 7.55 -42.17 12.87
C ALA A 330 8.07 -40.73 13.08
N ILE A 331 7.56 -40.01 14.09
CA ILE A 331 8.07 -38.68 14.46
C ILE A 331 9.53 -38.74 14.92
N ALA A 332 9.87 -39.73 15.75
CA ALA A 332 11.25 -39.92 16.21
C ALA A 332 12.21 -40.20 15.03
N TRP A 333 11.79 -41.05 14.09
CA TRP A 333 12.54 -41.34 12.86
C TRP A 333 12.74 -40.08 12.01
N LEU A 334 11.70 -39.25 11.85
CA LEU A 334 11.80 -37.98 11.14
C LEU A 334 12.75 -37.00 11.85
N GLY A 335 12.76 -37.00 13.18
CA GLY A 335 13.68 -36.18 13.97
C GLY A 335 15.14 -36.60 13.79
N GLU A 336 15.39 -37.91 13.67
CA GLU A 336 16.72 -38.44 13.39
C GLU A 336 17.20 -38.08 11.96
N ARG A 337 16.33 -38.16 10.95
CA ARG A 337 16.69 -37.98 9.53
C ARG A 337 16.65 -36.53 9.05
N PHE A 338 15.68 -35.75 9.50
CA PHE A 338 15.40 -34.39 9.04
C PHE A 338 15.57 -33.34 10.15
N GLY A 339 16.04 -33.74 11.33
CA GLY A 339 16.16 -32.88 12.49
C GLY A 339 14.82 -32.53 13.14
N GLU A 340 14.90 -31.83 14.27
CA GLU A 340 13.72 -31.40 15.06
C GLU A 340 12.72 -30.60 14.21
N VAL A 341 13.21 -29.65 13.41
CA VAL A 341 12.38 -28.82 12.53
C VAL A 341 11.64 -29.66 11.47
N GLY A 342 12.26 -30.69 10.92
CA GLY A 342 11.62 -31.59 9.96
C GLY A 342 10.50 -32.41 10.59
N ALA A 343 10.74 -32.93 11.79
CA ALA A 343 9.74 -33.67 12.55
C ALA A 343 8.53 -32.79 12.95
N GLU A 344 8.80 -31.55 13.42
CA GLU A 344 7.76 -30.58 13.75
C GLU A 344 6.90 -30.24 12.54
N ARG A 345 7.51 -29.98 11.38
CA ARG A 345 6.80 -29.71 10.12
C ARG A 345 5.81 -30.80 9.76
N ALA A 346 6.26 -32.06 9.77
CA ALA A 346 5.40 -33.21 9.47
C ALA A 346 4.25 -33.36 10.48
N ALA A 347 4.51 -33.13 11.78
CA ALA A 347 3.48 -33.19 12.81
C ALA A 347 2.45 -32.06 12.69
N ILE A 348 2.90 -30.83 12.43
CA ILE A 348 2.06 -29.65 12.23
C ILE A 348 1.16 -29.83 11.00
N ALA A 349 1.68 -30.39 9.91
CA ALA A 349 0.91 -30.63 8.70
C ALA A 349 -0.29 -31.57 8.95
N VAL A 350 -0.08 -32.66 9.69
CA VAL A 350 -1.15 -33.58 10.10
C VAL A 350 -2.17 -32.89 11.00
N ALA A 351 -1.71 -32.17 12.02
CA ALA A 351 -2.59 -31.45 12.94
C ALA A 351 -3.47 -30.43 12.23
N ARG A 352 -2.93 -29.70 11.24
CA ARG A 352 -3.69 -28.76 10.40
C ARG A 352 -4.77 -29.47 9.60
N ARG A 353 -4.42 -30.56 8.91
CA ARG A 353 -5.38 -31.32 8.10
C ARG A 353 -6.52 -31.87 8.95
N MET A 354 -6.20 -32.51 10.07
CA MET A 354 -7.18 -33.00 11.04
C MET A 354 -8.07 -31.86 11.56
N THR A 355 -7.48 -30.70 11.87
CA THR A 355 -8.24 -29.53 12.35
C THR A 355 -9.23 -29.05 11.29
N SER A 356 -8.80 -28.93 10.03
CA SER A 356 -9.68 -28.52 8.92
C SER A 356 -10.83 -29.51 8.72
N GLU A 357 -10.56 -30.80 8.76
CA GLU A 357 -11.59 -31.85 8.66
C GLU A 357 -12.58 -31.77 9.82
N ILE A 358 -12.10 -31.65 11.06
CA ILE A 358 -12.95 -31.53 12.26
C ILE A 358 -13.85 -30.28 12.16
N ILE A 359 -13.30 -29.13 11.78
CA ILE A 359 -14.07 -27.88 11.65
C ILE A 359 -15.21 -28.03 10.63
N GLN A 360 -14.99 -28.80 9.55
CA GLN A 360 -15.99 -29.00 8.50
C GLN A 360 -17.03 -30.07 8.84
N THR A 361 -16.64 -31.12 9.57
CA THR A 361 -17.46 -32.31 9.77
C THR A 361 -18.14 -32.36 11.14
N GLN A 362 -17.53 -31.75 12.16
CA GLN A 362 -18.01 -31.88 13.53
C GLN A 362 -19.07 -30.82 13.84
N LEU A 363 -20.25 -31.28 14.27
CA LEU A 363 -21.31 -30.39 14.73
C LEU A 363 -20.89 -29.68 16.03
N ILE A 364 -21.00 -28.35 16.04
CA ILE A 364 -20.77 -27.54 17.23
C ILE A 364 -21.97 -27.76 18.19
N PRO A 365 -21.75 -28.25 19.42
CA PRO A 365 -22.84 -28.39 20.39
C PRO A 365 -23.54 -27.05 20.60
N GLN A 366 -24.87 -27.02 20.44
CA GLN A 366 -25.65 -25.82 20.68
C GLN A 366 -25.78 -25.57 22.19
N PHE A 367 -25.75 -24.30 22.58
CA PHE A 367 -25.97 -23.90 23.97
C PHE A 367 -27.36 -24.35 24.41
N THR A 368 -27.44 -25.00 25.57
CA THR A 368 -28.70 -25.36 26.21
C THR A 368 -28.85 -24.53 27.49
N PRO A 369 -29.89 -23.67 27.61
CA PRO A 369 -30.09 -22.87 28.81
C PRO A 369 -30.44 -23.76 30.02
N PRO A 370 -30.18 -23.29 31.26
CA PRO A 370 -30.64 -23.98 32.46
C PRO A 370 -32.14 -24.25 32.41
N ILE A 371 -32.58 -25.38 32.96
CA ILE A 371 -34.01 -25.70 33.01
C ILE A 371 -34.66 -24.84 34.09
N GLU A 372 -35.76 -24.17 33.74
CA GLU A 372 -36.57 -23.41 34.70
C GLU A 372 -37.13 -24.32 35.79
N ASP A 373 -36.85 -23.98 37.05
CA ASP A 373 -37.48 -24.55 38.22
C ASP A 373 -38.47 -23.56 38.84
N LYS A 374 -39.75 -23.75 38.52
CA LYS A 374 -40.86 -22.93 39.03
C LYS A 374 -40.98 -22.96 40.56
N LYS A 375 -40.46 -24.00 41.24
CA LYS A 375 -40.50 -24.07 42.71
C LYS A 375 -39.56 -23.05 43.35
N GLN A 376 -38.46 -22.70 42.67
CA GLN A 376 -37.47 -21.74 43.14
C GLN A 376 -37.80 -20.30 42.73
N TRP A 377 -38.79 -20.09 41.86
CA TRP A 377 -39.12 -18.77 41.32
C TRP A 377 -39.45 -17.74 42.41
N GLN A 378 -40.32 -18.09 43.37
CA GLN A 378 -40.71 -17.15 44.43
C GLN A 378 -39.50 -16.63 45.22
N GLN A 379 -38.51 -17.49 45.45
CA GLN A 379 -37.30 -17.13 46.17
C GLN A 379 -36.42 -16.19 45.35
N VAL A 380 -36.25 -16.46 44.05
CA VAL A 380 -35.50 -15.60 43.13
C VAL A 380 -36.22 -14.26 42.91
N GLU A 381 -37.54 -14.25 42.79
CA GLU A 381 -38.36 -13.05 42.69
C GLU A 381 -38.20 -12.18 43.95
N ASN A 382 -38.29 -12.78 45.15
CA ASN A 382 -38.05 -12.07 46.41
C ASN A 382 -36.63 -11.49 46.47
N TYR A 383 -35.62 -12.21 45.97
CA TYR A 383 -34.26 -11.70 45.88
C TYR A 383 -34.16 -10.48 44.97
N LEU A 384 -34.70 -10.55 43.76
CA LEU A 384 -34.64 -9.44 42.79
C LEU A 384 -35.44 -8.21 43.27
N THR A 385 -36.58 -8.43 43.91
CA THR A 385 -37.46 -7.36 44.38
C THR A 385 -37.00 -6.75 45.70
N GLN A 386 -36.79 -7.57 46.73
CA GLN A 386 -36.53 -7.09 48.10
C GLN A 386 -35.06 -6.75 48.32
N LYS A 387 -34.14 -7.61 47.84
CA LYS A 387 -32.69 -7.41 48.05
C LYS A 387 -32.08 -6.52 46.97
N ARG A 388 -32.48 -6.70 45.70
CA ARG A 388 -31.98 -5.89 44.57
C ARG A 388 -32.84 -4.68 44.24
N GLY A 389 -34.00 -4.50 44.87
CA GLY A 389 -34.82 -3.30 44.73
C GLY A 389 -35.48 -3.13 43.35
N ILE A 390 -35.50 -4.17 42.52
CA ILE A 390 -36.12 -4.12 41.20
C ILE A 390 -37.65 -4.17 41.37
N PRO A 391 -38.43 -3.25 40.78
CA PRO A 391 -39.90 -3.28 40.88
C PRO A 391 -40.50 -4.62 40.44
N SER A 392 -41.50 -5.11 41.17
CA SER A 392 -42.14 -6.42 40.91
C SER A 392 -42.66 -6.54 39.48
N ASP A 393 -43.31 -5.50 38.96
CA ASP A 393 -43.85 -5.48 37.59
C ASP A 393 -42.74 -5.67 36.54
N CYS A 394 -41.54 -5.14 36.80
CA CYS A 394 -40.39 -5.33 35.91
C CYS A 394 -39.86 -6.76 35.98
N VAL A 395 -39.73 -7.34 37.18
CA VAL A 395 -39.31 -8.74 37.35
C VAL A 395 -40.29 -9.69 36.67
N GLN A 396 -41.59 -9.46 36.84
CA GLN A 396 -42.66 -10.25 36.21
C GLN A 396 -42.66 -10.09 34.69
N MET A 397 -42.49 -8.89 34.16
CA MET A 397 -42.36 -8.65 32.72
C MET A 397 -41.17 -9.45 32.14
N LEU A 398 -40.01 -9.40 32.78
CA LEU A 398 -38.81 -10.11 32.32
C LEU A 398 -38.99 -11.64 32.41
N HIS A 399 -39.69 -12.14 33.43
CA HIS A 399 -40.01 -13.55 33.60
C HIS A 399 -41.00 -14.07 32.55
N GLN A 400 -42.08 -13.34 32.29
CA GLN A 400 -43.07 -13.66 31.26
C GLN A 400 -42.45 -13.70 29.85
N GLN A 401 -41.46 -12.85 29.60
CA GLN A 401 -40.69 -12.85 28.36
C GLN A 401 -39.62 -13.96 28.30
N GLY A 402 -39.46 -14.75 29.36
CA GLY A 402 -38.44 -15.79 29.46
C GLY A 402 -37.01 -15.24 29.53
N LEU A 403 -36.83 -13.95 29.87
CA LEU A 403 -35.49 -13.34 29.94
C LEU A 403 -34.83 -13.57 31.29
N VAL A 404 -35.63 -13.79 32.34
CA VAL A 404 -35.17 -14.06 33.70
C VAL A 404 -36.02 -15.17 34.32
N TYR A 405 -35.43 -16.22 34.87
CA TYR A 405 -36.16 -17.26 35.62
C TYR A 405 -35.27 -17.87 36.72
N ALA A 406 -35.80 -18.84 37.47
CA ALA A 406 -35.05 -19.56 38.50
C ALA A 406 -34.60 -20.94 38.00
N ASP A 407 -33.36 -21.34 38.28
CA ASP A 407 -32.92 -22.74 38.11
C ASP A 407 -33.10 -23.55 39.40
N SER A 408 -32.76 -24.84 39.35
CA SER A 408 -32.85 -25.77 40.50
C SER A 408 -31.95 -25.42 41.69
N LYS A 409 -30.99 -24.49 41.51
CA LYS A 409 -30.08 -24.01 42.56
C LYS A 409 -30.50 -22.64 43.11
N ALA A 410 -31.68 -22.15 42.72
CA ALA A 410 -32.17 -20.81 43.04
C ALA A 410 -31.24 -19.68 42.56
N ASN A 411 -30.64 -19.84 41.38
CA ASN A 411 -30.00 -18.74 40.66
C ASN A 411 -31.07 -17.96 39.88
N ALA A 412 -30.96 -16.63 39.87
CA ALA A 412 -31.58 -15.81 38.84
C ALA A 412 -30.82 -16.03 37.53
N VAL A 413 -31.45 -16.74 36.59
CA VAL A 413 -30.92 -17.04 35.27
C VAL A 413 -31.30 -15.91 34.32
N PHE A 414 -30.34 -15.10 33.91
CA PHE A 414 -30.51 -14.05 32.91
C PHE A 414 -30.13 -14.60 31.53
N VAL A 415 -31.12 -14.82 30.68
CA VAL A 415 -30.92 -15.40 29.35
C VAL A 415 -30.18 -14.43 28.45
N MET A 416 -29.04 -14.86 27.91
CA MET A 416 -28.25 -14.13 26.93
C MET A 416 -28.60 -14.60 25.52
N ARG A 417 -28.85 -13.65 24.64
CA ARG A 417 -29.30 -13.89 23.27
C ARG A 417 -28.40 -13.21 22.26
N ASP A 418 -28.33 -13.78 21.07
CA ASP A 418 -27.75 -13.10 19.91
C ASP A 418 -28.66 -11.97 19.39
N GLN A 419 -28.28 -11.40 18.25
CA GLN A 419 -29.03 -10.32 17.60
C GLN A 419 -30.41 -10.77 17.11
N GLN A 420 -30.57 -12.04 16.75
CA GLN A 420 -31.83 -12.61 16.28
C GLN A 420 -32.76 -13.01 17.44
N GLY A 421 -32.27 -12.92 18.68
CA GLY A 421 -33.02 -13.32 19.87
C GLY A 421 -32.84 -14.79 20.24
N THR A 422 -31.94 -15.51 19.57
CA THR A 422 -31.65 -16.92 19.87
C THR A 422 -30.85 -17.03 21.15
N PRO A 423 -31.27 -17.84 22.14
CA PRO A 423 -30.48 -18.09 23.35
C PRO A 423 -29.14 -18.73 22.99
N LYS A 424 -28.04 -18.08 23.38
CA LYS A 424 -26.67 -18.56 23.17
C LYS A 424 -25.81 -18.50 24.44
N GLY A 425 -26.40 -18.09 25.55
CA GLY A 425 -25.77 -18.09 26.85
C GLY A 425 -26.74 -17.80 27.99
N ALA A 426 -26.25 -17.89 29.22
CA ALA A 426 -26.97 -17.42 30.40
C ALA A 426 -26.00 -16.90 31.45
N PHE A 427 -26.35 -15.79 32.08
CA PHE A 427 -25.67 -15.29 33.27
C PHE A 427 -26.46 -15.71 34.51
N LEU A 428 -25.78 -16.30 35.48
CA LEU A 428 -26.35 -16.83 36.71
C LEU A 428 -26.01 -15.89 37.86
N GLN A 429 -27.01 -15.48 38.64
CA GLN A 429 -26.83 -14.74 39.88
C GLN A 429 -27.49 -15.49 41.02
N GLY A 430 -26.70 -16.09 41.92
CA GLY A 430 -27.22 -16.84 43.06
C GLY A 430 -28.01 -15.96 44.01
N ALA A 431 -29.27 -16.35 44.27
CA ALA A 431 -30.13 -15.62 45.20
C ALA A 431 -29.73 -15.81 46.68
N LEU A 432 -29.12 -16.96 47.00
CA LEU A 432 -28.76 -17.35 48.37
C LEU A 432 -27.33 -16.99 48.78
N ASN A 433 -26.39 -17.07 47.85
CA ASN A 433 -24.95 -16.97 48.14
C ASN A 433 -24.27 -15.80 47.43
N ASP A 434 -25.02 -15.00 46.64
CA ASP A 434 -24.53 -13.92 45.78
C ASP A 434 -23.40 -14.31 44.81
N ILE A 435 -23.17 -15.61 44.59
CA ILE A 435 -22.19 -16.09 43.61
C ILE A 435 -22.76 -15.84 42.22
N SER A 436 -21.98 -15.22 41.35
CA SER A 436 -22.36 -14.95 39.97
C SER A 436 -21.39 -15.57 38.98
N GLY A 437 -21.88 -15.91 37.80
CA GLY A 437 -21.10 -16.58 36.77
C GLY A 437 -21.90 -16.80 35.49
N TYR A 438 -21.34 -17.60 34.58
CA TYR A 438 -21.98 -17.98 33.33
C TYR A 438 -22.30 -19.47 33.32
N GLU A 439 -23.41 -19.83 32.67
CA GLU A 439 -23.74 -21.24 32.43
C GLU A 439 -22.73 -21.87 31.46
N LEU A 440 -22.46 -23.16 31.63
CA LEU A 440 -21.57 -23.91 30.75
C LEU A 440 -22.05 -23.84 29.29
N GLY A 441 -21.13 -23.56 28.37
CA GLY A 441 -21.45 -23.42 26.94
C GLY A 441 -21.92 -22.02 26.51
N THR A 442 -21.98 -21.04 27.43
CA THR A 442 -22.32 -19.64 27.08
C THR A 442 -21.34 -19.07 26.05
N ASN A 443 -21.85 -18.67 24.88
CA ASN A 443 -21.10 -17.91 23.89
C ASN A 443 -21.11 -16.41 24.22
N ARG A 444 -20.15 -15.96 25.03
CA ARG A 444 -20.04 -14.56 25.49
C ARG A 444 -19.72 -13.55 24.38
N ARG A 445 -19.19 -13.99 23.24
CA ARG A 445 -18.83 -13.11 22.11
C ARG A 445 -20.00 -12.81 21.18
N ASP A 446 -21.04 -13.64 21.21
CA ASP A 446 -22.17 -13.57 20.30
C ASP A 446 -23.52 -13.61 21.05
N SER A 447 -23.51 -13.33 22.36
CA SER A 447 -24.75 -13.27 23.13
C SER A 447 -24.66 -12.30 24.30
N TRP A 448 -25.78 -11.65 24.59
CA TRP A 448 -25.89 -10.64 25.65
C TRP A 448 -27.24 -10.72 26.34
N PHE A 449 -27.28 -10.34 27.61
CA PHE A 449 -28.54 -10.00 28.24
C PHE A 449 -28.93 -8.58 27.83
N TYR A 450 -30.06 -8.43 27.15
CA TYR A 450 -30.60 -7.13 26.77
C TYR A 450 -32.12 -7.12 26.76
N PHE A 451 -32.71 -5.95 26.99
CA PHE A 451 -34.14 -5.71 26.84
C PHE A 451 -34.38 -4.28 26.35
N HIS A 452 -35.61 -3.99 25.93
CA HIS A 452 -35.98 -2.69 25.36
C HIS A 452 -37.03 -2.01 26.22
N LEU A 453 -36.96 -0.68 26.29
CA LEU A 453 -38.02 0.17 26.85
C LEU A 453 -38.30 1.34 25.89
N GLY A 454 -39.56 1.77 25.85
CA GLY A 454 -40.00 2.87 25.00
C GLY A 454 -40.13 2.51 23.51
N GLY A 455 -40.75 3.42 22.74
CA GLY A 455 -41.00 3.22 21.30
C GLY A 455 -41.94 2.04 20.98
N LYS A 456 -42.11 1.75 19.69
CA LYS A 456 -42.84 0.58 19.20
C LYS A 456 -41.89 -0.62 18.98
N ALA A 457 -42.45 -1.83 18.98
CA ALA A 457 -41.70 -3.08 18.87
C ALA A 457 -40.89 -3.27 17.57
N ASN A 458 -41.11 -2.45 16.55
CA ASN A 458 -40.39 -2.49 15.27
C ASN A 458 -39.56 -1.22 14.99
N ASP A 459 -39.52 -0.26 15.92
CA ASP A 459 -38.72 0.96 15.73
C ASP A 459 -37.23 0.63 15.81
N ASP A 460 -36.39 1.37 15.09
CA ASP A 460 -34.94 1.28 15.27
C ASP A 460 -34.52 1.83 16.64
N ASN A 461 -33.47 1.24 17.21
CA ASN A 461 -32.93 1.71 18.49
C ASN A 461 -32.31 3.11 18.31
N SER A 462 -32.95 4.12 18.88
CA SER A 462 -32.41 5.49 18.89
C SER A 462 -31.36 5.68 19.99
N ARG A 463 -31.39 4.82 21.03
CA ARG A 463 -30.50 4.89 22.19
C ARG A 463 -30.08 3.51 22.67
N ALA A 464 -28.83 3.36 23.09
CA ALA A 464 -28.30 2.16 23.74
C ALA A 464 -27.61 2.52 25.05
N VAL A 465 -27.91 1.78 26.11
CA VAL A 465 -27.32 1.96 27.44
C VAL A 465 -26.59 0.68 27.84
N LEU A 466 -25.26 0.78 27.99
CA LEU A 466 -24.37 -0.34 28.27
C LEU A 466 -24.04 -0.35 29.77
N CYS A 467 -24.30 -1.46 30.46
CA CYS A 467 -23.93 -1.65 31.88
C CYS A 467 -23.12 -2.93 32.09
N GLN A 468 -22.53 -3.12 33.26
CA GLN A 468 -21.56 -4.19 33.52
C GLN A 468 -22.16 -5.58 33.78
N SER A 469 -23.43 -5.65 34.18
CA SER A 469 -24.10 -6.91 34.52
C SER A 469 -25.61 -6.78 34.32
N PRO A 470 -26.35 -7.90 34.18
CA PRO A 470 -27.80 -7.86 34.04
C PRO A 470 -28.52 -7.09 35.16
N VAL A 471 -28.08 -7.25 36.42
CA VAL A 471 -28.66 -6.55 37.57
C VAL A 471 -28.42 -5.05 37.47
N GLU A 472 -27.21 -4.61 37.09
CA GLU A 472 -26.90 -3.19 36.86
C GLU A 472 -27.71 -2.62 35.70
N THR A 473 -27.83 -3.38 34.60
CA THR A 473 -28.62 -3.01 33.41
C THR A 473 -30.09 -2.78 33.75
N ILE A 474 -30.71 -3.70 34.49
CA ILE A 474 -32.10 -3.55 34.95
C ILE A 474 -32.20 -2.38 35.93
N SER A 475 -31.23 -2.25 36.85
CA SER A 475 -31.29 -1.22 37.89
C SER A 475 -31.26 0.19 37.30
N LEU A 476 -30.38 0.45 36.33
CA LEU A 476 -30.32 1.73 35.65
C LEU A 476 -31.59 2.00 34.82
N ALA A 477 -32.11 0.99 34.12
CA ALA A 477 -33.36 1.13 33.37
C ALA A 477 -34.53 1.52 34.28
N MET A 478 -34.61 0.91 35.47
CA MET A 478 -35.66 1.19 36.44
C MET A 478 -35.48 2.53 37.14
N LEU A 479 -34.24 2.96 37.43
CA LEU A 479 -33.97 4.31 37.89
C LEU A 479 -34.43 5.36 36.86
N GLU A 480 -34.15 5.17 35.58
CA GLU A 480 -34.65 6.07 34.53
C GLU A 480 -36.18 6.06 34.45
N TYR A 481 -36.80 4.87 34.48
CA TYR A 481 -38.25 4.72 34.42
C TYR A 481 -38.95 5.41 35.59
N LEU A 482 -38.49 5.21 36.82
CA LEU A 482 -39.13 5.77 38.01
C LEU A 482 -38.94 7.29 38.13
N THR A 483 -37.90 7.86 37.50
CA THR A 483 -37.61 9.30 37.57
C THR A 483 -38.17 10.08 36.38
N LYS A 484 -38.23 9.47 35.19
CA LYS A 484 -38.59 10.15 33.93
C LYS A 484 -39.78 9.53 33.21
N GLY A 485 -40.27 8.37 33.65
CA GLY A 485 -41.29 7.59 32.96
C GLY A 485 -40.73 6.74 31.81
N ILE A 486 -41.62 6.20 30.97
CA ILE A 486 -41.27 5.39 29.81
C ILE A 486 -40.49 6.25 28.79
N PRO A 487 -39.33 5.81 28.27
CA PRO A 487 -38.61 6.53 27.23
C PRO A 487 -39.48 6.77 25.99
N ALA A 488 -39.44 7.98 25.43
CA ALA A 488 -40.22 8.33 24.24
C ALA A 488 -39.72 7.58 22.98
N SER A 489 -38.43 7.30 22.90
CA SER A 489 -37.79 6.56 21.80
C SER A 489 -37.32 5.18 22.26
N ARG A 490 -37.24 4.25 21.31
CA ARG A 490 -36.81 2.88 21.59
C ARG A 490 -35.37 2.86 22.10
N THR A 491 -35.22 2.41 23.35
CA THR A 491 -33.93 2.30 24.03
C THR A 491 -33.60 0.84 24.30
N VAL A 492 -32.43 0.38 23.89
CA VAL A 492 -31.90 -0.93 24.28
C VAL A 492 -31.00 -0.80 25.52
N PHE A 493 -31.28 -1.59 26.54
CA PHE A 493 -30.44 -1.76 27.72
C PHE A 493 -29.71 -3.09 27.60
N ILE A 494 -28.39 -3.08 27.70
CA ILE A 494 -27.56 -4.27 27.45
C ILE A 494 -26.48 -4.42 28.53
N ALA A 495 -26.28 -5.67 28.96
CA ALA A 495 -25.19 -6.06 29.86
C ALA A 495 -23.95 -6.44 29.04
N ILE A 496 -22.86 -5.73 29.28
CA ILE A 496 -21.53 -5.90 28.69
C ILE A 496 -20.54 -6.03 29.84
N ASP A 497 -20.11 -7.26 30.10
CA ASP A 497 -19.23 -7.61 31.20
C ASP A 497 -17.75 -7.33 30.92
N ASP A 498 -17.32 -7.49 29.67
CA ASP A 498 -15.96 -7.21 29.19
C ASP A 498 -16.03 -6.41 27.87
N PRO A 499 -15.21 -5.36 27.69
CA PRO A 499 -15.11 -4.62 26.42
C PRO A 499 -14.85 -5.51 25.19
N LYS A 500 -14.23 -6.68 25.35
CA LYS A 500 -14.00 -7.67 24.27
C LYS A 500 -15.30 -8.28 23.74
N ASN A 501 -16.37 -8.24 24.52
CA ASN A 501 -17.68 -8.77 24.15
C ASN A 501 -18.58 -7.69 23.55
N LEU A 502 -18.06 -6.51 23.21
CA LEU A 502 -18.88 -5.40 22.71
C LEU A 502 -19.41 -5.68 21.29
N PRO A 503 -20.73 -5.61 21.03
CA PRO A 503 -21.30 -5.76 19.68
C PRO A 503 -21.07 -4.48 18.86
N GLN A 504 -19.81 -4.22 18.51
CA GLN A 504 -19.35 -2.93 17.98
C GLN A 504 -20.11 -2.50 16.72
N GLN A 505 -20.27 -3.39 15.74
CA GLN A 505 -20.98 -3.09 14.49
C GLN A 505 -22.44 -2.67 14.72
N ARG A 506 -23.12 -3.28 15.70
CA ARG A 506 -24.51 -2.95 16.05
C ARG A 506 -24.60 -1.59 16.75
N LEU A 507 -23.67 -1.32 17.68
CA LEU A 507 -23.71 -0.12 18.50
C LEU A 507 -23.26 1.12 17.73
N GLN A 508 -22.39 0.97 16.73
CA GLN A 508 -21.94 2.09 15.87
C GLN A 508 -23.07 2.76 15.09
N ASN A 509 -24.14 2.03 14.77
CA ASN A 509 -25.27 2.55 14.02
C ASN A 509 -26.35 3.17 14.92
N ILE A 510 -26.19 3.12 16.24
CA ILE A 510 -27.17 3.68 17.19
C ILE A 510 -26.79 5.15 17.48
N PRO A 511 -27.69 6.13 17.26
CA PRO A 511 -27.38 7.55 17.40
C PRO A 511 -26.84 7.97 18.77
N HIS A 512 -27.36 7.36 19.84
CA HIS A 512 -27.00 7.72 21.20
C HIS A 512 -26.56 6.49 22.01
N VAL A 513 -25.25 6.30 22.16
CA VAL A 513 -24.69 5.23 22.99
C VAL A 513 -24.21 5.80 24.33
N GLN A 514 -24.68 5.21 25.43
CA GLN A 514 -24.33 5.59 26.80
C GLN A 514 -23.60 4.44 27.50
N VAL A 515 -22.43 4.72 28.05
CA VAL A 515 -21.60 3.77 28.81
C VAL A 515 -21.77 4.06 30.29
N ALA A 516 -22.47 3.17 31.00
CA ALA A 516 -22.82 3.30 32.41
C ALA A 516 -22.03 2.31 33.27
N PHE A 517 -20.71 2.30 33.10
CA PHE A 517 -19.83 1.36 33.78
C PHE A 517 -19.26 1.97 35.05
N ASN A 518 -19.30 1.24 36.16
CA ASN A 518 -18.78 1.70 37.45
C ASN A 518 -17.24 1.74 37.45
N GLN A 519 -16.60 0.83 36.71
CA GLN A 519 -15.15 0.78 36.60
C GLN A 519 -14.64 1.70 35.47
N LEU A 520 -13.82 2.69 35.85
CA LEU A 520 -13.24 3.67 34.92
C LEU A 520 -12.38 3.05 33.82
N THR A 521 -11.67 1.95 34.12
CA THR A 521 -10.83 1.24 33.14
C THR A 521 -11.67 0.62 32.02
N ALA A 522 -12.74 -0.09 32.38
CA ALA A 522 -13.67 -0.68 31.42
C ALA A 522 -14.42 0.39 30.61
N ALA A 523 -14.86 1.47 31.26
CA ALA A 523 -15.48 2.61 30.57
C ALA A 523 -14.54 3.24 29.52
N LYS A 524 -13.26 3.44 29.87
CA LYS A 524 -12.24 3.95 28.94
C LYS A 524 -12.00 2.99 27.76
N ALA A 525 -11.97 1.69 28.01
CA ALA A 525 -11.79 0.69 26.95
C ALA A 525 -12.97 0.69 25.96
N VAL A 526 -14.21 0.73 26.45
CA VAL A 526 -15.40 0.85 25.57
C VAL A 526 -15.38 2.17 24.80
N LYS A 527 -15.00 3.29 25.44
CA LYS A 527 -14.92 4.59 24.75
C LYS A 527 -13.88 4.62 23.62
N LYS A 528 -12.80 3.85 23.72
CA LYS A 528 -11.85 3.67 22.61
C LYS A 528 -12.49 2.93 21.43
N LEU A 529 -13.35 1.94 21.69
CA LEU A 529 -14.03 1.15 20.66
C LEU A 529 -15.26 1.87 20.06
N LEU A 530 -15.92 2.72 20.86
CA LEU A 530 -17.08 3.53 20.47
C LEU A 530 -16.84 5.01 20.84
N PRO A 531 -16.09 5.77 20.02
CA PRO A 531 -15.71 7.15 20.33
C PRO A 531 -16.89 8.13 20.47
N HIS A 532 -18.02 7.86 19.80
CA HIS A 532 -19.25 8.66 19.88
C HIS A 532 -20.07 8.40 21.15
N SER A 533 -19.66 7.44 21.99
CA SER A 533 -20.38 7.12 23.22
C SER A 533 -20.17 8.16 24.32
N THR A 534 -21.21 8.37 25.11
CA THR A 534 -21.20 9.26 26.28
C THR A 534 -21.12 8.44 27.57
N GLN A 535 -20.42 8.94 28.58
CA GLN A 535 -20.26 8.22 29.85
C GLN A 535 -21.30 8.70 30.86
N LEU A 536 -22.04 7.76 31.45
CA LEU A 536 -22.87 8.01 32.62
C LEU A 536 -22.06 7.69 33.89
N LYS A 537 -22.09 8.61 34.86
CA LYS A 537 -21.38 8.43 36.13
C LYS A 537 -22.36 7.93 37.19
N CYS A 538 -21.94 6.91 37.91
CA CYS A 538 -22.59 6.42 39.11
C CYS A 538 -21.67 6.67 40.31
N GLU A 539 -22.24 6.91 41.49
CA GLU A 539 -21.46 7.13 42.71
C GLU A 539 -20.75 5.86 43.19
N LYS A 540 -21.47 4.72 43.14
CA LYS A 540 -20.97 3.41 43.57
C LYS A 540 -21.33 2.33 42.55
N ASP A 541 -22.62 2.02 42.45
CA ASP A 541 -23.21 1.11 41.48
C ASP A 541 -24.71 1.40 41.33
N TRP A 542 -25.28 1.08 40.16
CA TRP A 542 -26.65 1.43 39.83
C TRP A 542 -27.66 0.65 40.68
N ASN A 543 -27.35 -0.59 41.07
CA ASN A 543 -28.21 -1.37 41.95
C ASN A 543 -28.36 -0.73 43.33
N THR A 544 -27.26 -0.28 43.95
CA THR A 544 -27.27 0.42 45.23
C THR A 544 -28.09 1.70 45.14
N GLN A 545 -27.96 2.46 44.05
CA GLN A 545 -28.78 3.66 43.84
C GLN A 545 -30.27 3.34 43.74
N LEU A 546 -30.64 2.28 42.99
CA LEU A 546 -32.03 1.84 42.89
C LEU A 546 -32.60 1.39 44.25
N VAL A 547 -31.85 0.61 45.02
CA VAL A 547 -32.26 0.15 46.35
C VAL A 547 -32.51 1.34 47.28
N ASN A 548 -31.61 2.32 47.29
CA ASN A 548 -31.75 3.53 48.11
C ASN A 548 -32.98 4.35 47.68
N PHE A 549 -33.15 4.55 46.37
CA PHE A 549 -34.29 5.28 45.82
C PHE A 549 -35.63 4.59 46.14
N SER A 550 -35.70 3.27 46.00
CA SER A 550 -36.91 2.49 46.29
C SER A 550 -37.30 2.57 47.76
N ARG A 551 -36.32 2.52 48.68
CA ARG A 551 -36.57 2.72 50.12
C ARG A 551 -37.13 4.11 50.42
N GLN A 552 -36.60 5.15 49.78
CA GLN A 552 -37.11 6.52 49.95
C GLN A 552 -38.54 6.68 49.44
N LEU A 553 -38.89 6.05 48.30
CA LEU A 553 -40.25 6.06 47.78
C LEU A 553 -41.23 5.36 48.72
N GLN A 554 -40.86 4.19 49.27
CA GLN A 554 -41.69 3.45 50.24
C GLN A 554 -41.93 4.29 51.51
N GLN A 555 -40.91 4.96 52.03
CA GLN A 555 -41.04 5.84 53.20
C GLN A 555 -41.99 7.02 52.92
N ARG A 556 -41.91 7.63 51.73
CA ARG A 556 -42.82 8.73 51.33
C ARG A 556 -44.27 8.27 51.17
N GLN A 557 -44.49 7.08 50.61
CA GLN A 557 -45.83 6.50 50.49
C GLN A 557 -46.44 6.16 51.86
N TYR A 558 -45.62 5.66 52.79
CA TYR A 558 -46.05 5.35 54.15
C TYR A 558 -46.43 6.62 54.93
N HIS A 559 -45.59 7.67 54.91
CA HIS A 559 -45.90 8.97 55.54
C HIS A 559 -47.09 9.70 54.86
N GLY A 560 -47.29 9.52 53.55
CA GLY A 560 -48.44 10.08 52.85
C GLY A 560 -49.78 9.42 53.22
N GLN A 561 -49.77 8.14 53.63
CA GLN A 561 -50.96 7.43 54.12
C GLN A 561 -51.27 7.74 55.59
N GLU A 562 -50.27 7.98 56.44
CA GLU A 562 -50.48 8.42 57.84
C GLU A 562 -51.05 9.85 57.96
N LEU A 563 -50.89 10.70 56.95
CA LEU A 563 -51.50 12.04 56.88
C LEU A 563 -52.94 12.04 56.33
N GLN A 564 -53.45 10.90 55.87
CA GLN A 564 -54.82 10.71 55.33
C GLN A 564 -55.72 9.83 56.22
N LEU A 565 -55.20 9.34 57.34
CA LEU A 565 -55.94 8.72 58.45
C LEU A 565 -56.07 9.72 59.59
#